data_AF-A0A1G2HY67-F1
#
_entry.id   AF-A0A1G2HY67-F1
#
_cell.length_a   1.000
_cell.length_b   1.000
_cell.length_c   1.000
_cell.angle_alpha   90.00
_cell.angle_beta   90.00
_cell.angle_gamma   90.00
#
_symmetry.space_group_name_H-M   'P 1'
#
loop_
_entity.id
_entity.type
_entity.pdbx_description
1 polymer ?
#
loop_
_entity_poly.entity_id
_entity_poly.type
_entity_poly.pdbx_seq_one_letter_code
_entity_poly.pdbx_strand_id
1 'polypeptide(L)'
;MKNKKLNHNIFVFDTLGIRESIKIRHKAKGFSKFKSETVSGWFPSCDFLDGVQKQRIIDKGNNKYFEIVKDEKLGKIIHICYELLSNHRK
;
A
#
# COMPACT_ATOMS: atom_id res chain seq x y z
N MET A 1 7.69 19.76 -61.41
CA MET A 1 8.22 19.60 -60.03
C MET A 1 7.40 18.55 -59.30
N LYS A 2 7.99 17.46 -58.81
CA LYS A 2 7.28 16.40 -58.08
C LYS A 2 7.21 16.77 -56.59
N ASN A 3 6.01 16.93 -56.04
CA ASN A 3 5.79 17.16 -54.61
C ASN A 3 6.26 15.95 -53.80
N LYS A 4 7.32 16.13 -53.01
CA LYS A 4 7.85 15.12 -52.10
C LYS A 4 6.93 15.07 -50.87
N LYS A 5 6.15 13.99 -50.73
CA LYS A 5 5.31 13.75 -49.55
C LYS A 5 6.22 13.51 -48.34
N LEU A 6 6.16 14.40 -47.35
CA LEU A 6 6.86 14.24 -46.07
C LEU A 6 6.04 13.33 -45.17
N ASN A 7 6.49 12.09 -45.01
CA ASN A 7 5.92 11.17 -44.03
C ASN A 7 6.39 11.58 -42.63
N HIS A 8 5.44 11.94 -41.77
CA HIS A 8 5.70 12.22 -40.36
C HIS A 8 5.32 10.99 -39.57
N ASN A 9 6.29 10.41 -38.87
CA ASN A 9 6.07 9.29 -37.96
C ASN A 9 5.95 9.85 -36.55
N ILE A 10 4.79 9.66 -35.93
CA ILE A 10 4.54 10.05 -34.53
C ILE A 10 4.57 8.76 -33.71
N PHE A 11 5.40 8.75 -32.67
CA PHE A 11 5.47 7.67 -31.68
C PHE A 11 5.04 8.21 -30.33
N VAL A 12 4.18 7.47 -29.64
CA VAL A 12 3.73 7.74 -28.28
C VAL A 12 4.07 6.52 -27.44
N PHE A 13 4.74 6.73 -26.32
CA PHE A 13 5.05 5.71 -25.34
C PHE A 13 4.40 6.08 -24.02
N ASP A 14 3.83 5.08 -23.35
CA ASP A 14 3.27 5.22 -22.01
C ASP A 14 3.71 4.02 -21.16
N THR A 15 3.80 4.23 -19.84
CA THR A 15 4.19 3.21 -18.87
C THR A 15 3.09 3.03 -17.84
N LEU A 16 2.48 1.85 -17.80
CA LEU A 16 1.49 1.50 -16.80
C LEU A 16 2.20 0.99 -15.53
N GLY A 17 2.14 1.78 -14.46
CA GLY A 17 2.56 1.34 -13.12
C GLY A 17 1.46 0.52 -12.45
N ILE A 18 1.78 -0.69 -11.98
CA ILE A 18 0.85 -1.52 -11.21
C ILE A 18 1.02 -1.19 -9.72
N ARG A 19 -0.07 -0.81 -9.05
CA ARG A 19 -0.13 -0.55 -7.60
C ARG A 19 -1.05 -1.56 -6.96
N GLU A 20 -0.52 -2.39 -6.06
CA GLU A 20 -1.28 -3.45 -5.40
C GLU A 20 -1.22 -3.36 -3.88
N SER A 21 -2.25 -3.89 -3.24
CA SER A 21 -2.22 -4.20 -1.83
C SER A 21 -2.84 -5.56 -1.58
N ILE A 22 -2.31 -6.26 -0.57
CA ILE A 22 -2.79 -7.55 -0.12
C ILE A 22 -3.36 -7.43 1.28
N LYS A 23 -4.44 -8.17 1.52
CA LYS A 23 -5.07 -8.30 2.83
C LYS A 23 -5.32 -9.76 3.15
N ILE A 24 -4.65 -10.23 4.20
CA ILE A 24 -4.73 -11.61 4.66
C ILE A 24 -5.41 -11.62 6.03
N ARG A 25 -6.42 -12.47 6.20
CA ARG A 25 -7.13 -12.67 7.47
C ARG A 25 -7.09 -14.13 7.87
N HIS A 26 -6.56 -14.40 9.05
CA HIS A 26 -6.64 -15.72 9.66
C HIS A 26 -7.81 -15.75 10.63
N LYS A 27 -8.77 -16.65 10.40
CA LYS A 27 -9.91 -16.89 11.30
C LYS A 27 -9.68 -18.15 12.13
N ALA A 28 -10.04 -18.12 13.41
CA ALA A 28 -9.99 -19.27 14.30
C ALA A 28 -11.19 -19.26 15.25
N LYS A 29 -11.63 -20.44 15.69
CA LYS A 29 -12.70 -20.58 16.70
C LYS A 29 -12.28 -19.85 17.99
N GLY A 30 -13.21 -19.16 18.63
CA GLY A 30 -12.95 -18.36 19.84
C GLY A 30 -12.52 -16.92 19.59
N PHE A 31 -12.27 -16.52 18.34
CA PHE A 31 -11.94 -15.12 17.98
C PHE A 31 -13.07 -14.45 17.20
N SER A 32 -13.51 -13.27 17.66
CA SER A 32 -14.47 -12.47 16.91
C SER A 32 -13.85 -11.92 15.62
N LYS A 33 -14.50 -12.22 14.48
CA LYS A 33 -14.15 -11.86 13.09
C LYS A 33 -12.87 -12.50 12.53
N PHE A 34 -11.74 -12.40 13.24
CA PHE A 34 -10.42 -12.93 12.85
C PHE A 34 -9.49 -13.02 14.07
N LYS A 35 -8.54 -13.96 14.05
CA LYS A 35 -7.44 -14.10 15.02
C LYS A 35 -6.30 -13.13 14.69
N SER A 36 -5.91 -13.07 13.41
CA SER A 36 -4.93 -12.10 12.92
C SER A 36 -5.31 -11.52 11.55
N GLU A 37 -4.86 -10.30 11.27
CA GLU A 37 -5.00 -9.60 9.99
C GLU A 37 -3.66 -8.96 9.62
N THR A 38 -3.22 -9.20 8.39
CA THR A 38 -2.08 -8.50 7.78
C THR A 38 -2.57 -7.73 6.57
N VAL A 39 -2.23 -6.45 6.48
CA VAL A 39 -2.45 -5.59 5.32
C VAL A 39 -1.09 -5.10 4.86
N SER A 40 -0.78 -5.21 3.57
CA SER A 40 0.50 -4.76 3.03
C SER A 40 0.36 -4.24 1.60
N GLY A 41 1.04 -3.16 1.26
CA GLY A 41 1.17 -2.65 -0.10
C GLY A 41 0.84 -1.18 -0.24
N TRP A 42 0.54 -0.76 -1.47
CA TRP A 42 0.34 0.63 -1.83
C TRP A 42 -1.09 1.11 -1.50
N PHE A 43 -1.20 2.32 -0.97
CA PHE A 43 -2.46 3.01 -0.70
C PHE A 43 -2.42 4.46 -1.18
N PRO A 44 -3.54 4.99 -1.72
CA PRO A 44 -3.63 6.40 -2.07
C PRO A 44 -3.61 7.26 -0.79
N SER A 45 -3.08 8.47 -0.90
CA SER A 45 -3.05 9.44 0.20
C SER A 45 -3.33 10.85 -0.32
N CYS A 46 -3.95 11.68 0.50
CA CYS A 46 -4.17 13.09 0.20
C CYS A 46 -2.91 13.93 0.45
N ASP A 47 -2.11 13.54 1.45
CA ASP A 47 -0.92 14.29 1.86
C ASP A 47 0.33 13.90 1.06
N PHE A 48 0.30 12.72 0.42
CA PHE A 48 1.41 12.16 -0.35
C PHE A 48 0.92 11.84 -1.76
N LEU A 49 1.32 12.66 -2.73
CA LEU A 49 0.86 12.59 -4.13
C LEU A 49 1.09 11.21 -4.77
N ASP A 50 2.21 10.57 -4.45
CA ASP A 50 2.57 9.25 -4.97
C ASP A 50 1.94 8.10 -4.16
N GLY A 51 1.16 8.42 -3.14
CA GLY A 51 0.60 7.48 -2.17
C GLY A 51 1.61 7.05 -1.12
N VAL A 52 1.27 5.99 -0.40
CA VAL A 52 2.09 5.45 0.70
C VAL A 52 2.17 3.93 0.62
N GLN A 53 3.30 3.38 1.05
CA GLN A 53 3.41 1.96 1.36
C GLN A 53 3.01 1.74 2.81
N LYS A 54 2.00 0.91 3.00
CA LYS A 54 1.49 0.58 4.32
C LYS A 54 1.71 -0.89 4.60
N GLN A 55 2.21 -1.17 5.79
CA GLN A 55 2.20 -2.51 6.38
C GLN A 55 1.53 -2.42 7.75
N ARG A 56 0.51 -3.26 7.98
CA ARG A 56 -0.19 -3.34 9.25
C ARG A 56 -0.41 -4.79 9.64
N ILE A 57 -0.10 -5.13 10.88
CA ILE A 57 -0.31 -6.44 11.47
C ILE A 57 -1.12 -6.28 12.75
N ILE A 58 -2.26 -6.96 12.80
CA ILE A 58 -3.11 -7.07 13.99
C ILE A 58 -3.08 -8.53 14.41
N ASP A 59 -2.57 -8.83 15.60
CA ASP A 59 -2.55 -10.18 16.15
C ASP A 59 -3.26 -10.21 17.51
N LYS A 60 -4.52 -10.66 17.50
CA LYS A 60 -5.32 -10.79 18.73
C LYS A 60 -4.86 -11.98 19.58
N GLY A 61 -4.24 -12.99 18.97
CA GLY A 61 -3.74 -14.16 19.70
C GLY A 61 -2.57 -13.81 20.61
N ASN A 62 -1.74 -12.87 20.16
CA ASN A 62 -0.55 -12.42 20.90
C ASN A 62 -0.70 -11.00 21.50
N ASN A 63 -1.88 -10.38 21.43
CA ASN A 63 -2.14 -9.00 21.85
C ASN A 63 -1.17 -7.97 21.25
N LYS A 64 -0.88 -8.06 19.94
CA LYS A 64 0.09 -7.18 19.25
C LYS A 64 -0.56 -6.34 18.16
N TYR A 65 -0.15 -5.07 18.09
CA TYR A 65 -0.41 -4.17 16.99
C TYR A 65 0.92 -3.66 16.42
N PHE A 66 1.01 -3.66 15.10
CA PHE A 66 2.14 -3.10 14.39
C PHE A 66 1.67 -2.39 13.13
N GLU A 67 2.16 -1.19 12.90
CA GLU A 67 1.91 -0.43 11.68
C GLU A 67 3.14 0.37 11.26
N ILE A 68 3.46 0.32 9.97
CA ILE A 68 4.40 1.23 9.31
C ILE A 68 3.71 1.83 8.10
N VAL A 69 3.89 3.14 7.93
CA VAL A 69 3.53 3.87 6.73
C VAL A 69 4.78 4.58 6.21
N LYS A 70 5.12 4.36 4.95
CA LYS A 70 6.25 5.00 4.25
C LYS A 70 5.75 5.80 3.06
N ASP A 71 6.38 6.94 2.81
CA ASP A 71 6.17 7.70 1.59
C ASP A 71 6.65 6.86 0.39
N GLU A 72 5.82 6.74 -0.65
CA GLU A 72 6.15 5.89 -1.80
C GLU A 72 7.35 6.42 -2.59
N LYS A 73 7.45 7.75 -2.74
CA LYS A 73 8.47 8.38 -3.58
C LYS A 73 9.84 8.40 -2.93
N LEU A 74 9.91 8.79 -1.66
CA LEU A 74 11.14 9.01 -0.91
C LEU A 74 11.53 7.80 -0.06
N GLY A 75 10.62 6.84 0.15
CA GLY A 75 10.82 5.69 1.03
C GLY A 75 10.92 6.07 2.52
N LYS A 76 10.67 7.33 2.88
CA LYS A 76 10.78 7.82 4.26
C LYS A 76 9.65 7.28 5.12
N ILE A 77 9.98 6.86 6.34
CA ILE A 77 8.97 6.44 7.32
C ILE A 77 8.21 7.68 7.78
N ILE A 78 6.91 7.71 7.51
CA ILE A 78 5.98 8.76 7.93
C ILE A 78 5.42 8.43 9.30
N HIS A 79 5.10 7.14 9.51
CA HIS A 79 4.49 6.66 10.74
C HIS A 79 5.01 5.27 11.08
N ILE A 80 5.24 5.06 12.37
CA ILE A 80 5.59 3.76 12.92
C ILE A 80 4.95 3.62 14.29
N CYS A 81 4.23 2.51 14.48
CA CYS A 81 3.59 2.18 15.74
C CYS A 81 3.85 0.71 16.08
N TYR A 82 4.35 0.49 17.29
CA TYR A 82 4.50 -0.82 17.90
C TYR A 82 3.90 -0.75 19.29
N GLU A 83 2.78 -1.44 19.50
CA GLU A 83 2.16 -1.46 20.82
C GLU A 83 1.35 -2.72 21.04
N LEU A 84 0.94 -2.91 22.30
CA LEU A 84 -0.03 -3.93 22.63
C LEU A 84 -1.38 -3.58 21.99
N LEU A 85 -2.04 -4.57 21.42
CA LEU A 85 -3.34 -4.35 20.78
C LEU A 85 -4.40 -3.84 21.77
N SER A 86 -4.28 -4.20 23.05
CA SER A 86 -5.10 -3.69 24.15
C SER A 86 -4.94 -2.18 24.39
N ASN A 87 -3.79 -1.62 24.05
CA ASN A 87 -3.48 -0.20 24.25
C ASN A 87 -3.81 0.63 23.00
N HIS A 88 -3.85 -0.03 21.84
CA HIS A 88 -4.22 0.59 20.57
C HIS A 88 -5.67 1.07 20.61
N ARG A 89 -5.88 2.39 20.65
CA ARG A 89 -7.22 2.99 20.57
C ARG A 89 -7.73 2.85 19.13
N LYS A 90 -8.83 2.11 18.98
CA LYS A 90 -9.56 1.92 17.71
C LYS A 90 -10.27 3.18 17.26
#